data_AF-A0A954MV66-F1
#
_entry.id   AF-A0A954MV66-F1
#
_cell.length_a   1.000
_cell.length_b   1.000
_cell.length_c   1.000
_cell.angle_alpha   90.00
_cell.angle_beta   90.00
_cell.angle_gamma   90.00
#
_symmetry.space_group_name_H-M   'P 1'
#
loop_
_entity.id
_entity.type
_entity.pdbx_description
1 polymer ?
#
loop_
_entity_poly.entity_id
_entity_poly.type
_entity_poly.pdbx_seq_one_letter_code
_entity_poly.pdbx_strand_id
1 'polypeptide(L)'
;WIILILFPRWVSMAELWTFTRLDSIAAGCLMGVLAQDPFWRNRLNRIANFWPLTLMTLFGSLFACTTSTKILLGVGYSMNSLCLAVLVWTAVRKSPNWLNRPILCNIGVGSYSLYLWQQIFLNPRVDSFWTAFPQNLAFAGLAAWISYQYVELPFLRLKERTRTIPQHEIPQELPTFHKLSAERETVSSI
;
A
#
# COMPACT_ATOMS: atom_id res chain seq x y z
N TRP A 1 -14.01 17.72 8.04
CA TRP A 1 -13.05 18.67 7.44
C TRP A 1 -13.10 20.07 8.06
N ILE A 2 -14.24 20.77 8.06
CA ILE A 2 -14.35 22.17 8.57
C ILE A 2 -13.87 22.32 10.03
N ILE A 3 -14.24 21.40 10.93
CA ILE A 3 -13.82 21.41 12.34
C ILE A 3 -12.29 21.22 12.51
N LEU A 4 -11.65 20.41 11.67
CA LEU A 4 -10.20 20.18 11.72
C LEU A 4 -9.39 21.35 11.13
N ILE A 5 -9.97 22.08 10.17
CA ILE A 5 -9.38 23.31 9.62
C ILE A 5 -9.40 24.44 10.66
N LEU A 6 -10.44 24.50 11.50
CA LEU A 6 -10.59 25.48 12.58
C LEU A 6 -9.71 25.17 13.80
N PHE A 7 -9.42 23.89 14.07
CA PHE A 7 -8.59 23.47 15.21
C PHE A 7 -7.41 22.60 14.77
N PRO A 8 -6.28 23.19 14.31
CA PRO A 8 -5.11 22.46 13.81
C PRO A 8 -4.44 21.57 14.86
N ARG A 9 -4.74 21.76 16.15
CA ARG A 9 -4.15 20.99 17.26
C ARG A 9 -4.68 19.56 17.38
N TRP A 10 -5.86 19.26 16.79
CA TRP A 10 -6.47 17.92 16.77
C TRP A 10 -6.17 17.12 15.50
N VAL A 11 -5.41 17.71 14.57
CA VAL A 11 -5.10 17.12 13.27
C VAL A 11 -4.31 15.81 13.44
N SER A 12 -3.35 15.77 14.35
CA SER A 12 -2.56 14.55 14.64
C SER A 12 -3.41 13.39 15.16
N MET A 13 -4.51 13.67 15.87
CA MET A 13 -5.46 12.63 16.29
C MET A 13 -6.36 12.19 15.13
N ALA A 14 -6.79 13.12 14.27
CA ALA A 14 -7.60 12.80 13.09
C ALA A 14 -6.82 12.05 12.00
N GLU A 15 -5.49 12.17 11.95
CA GLU A 15 -4.61 11.39 11.06
C GLU A 15 -4.57 9.89 11.37
N LEU A 16 -4.90 9.51 12.60
CA LEU A 16 -5.00 8.12 13.04
C LEU A 16 -6.38 7.51 12.76
N TRP A 17 -7.34 8.32 12.28
CA TRP A 17 -8.68 7.82 12.03
C TRP A 17 -8.67 6.91 10.80
N THR A 18 -9.31 5.76 10.92
CA THR A 18 -9.38 4.75 9.87
C THR A 18 -9.90 5.34 8.56
N PHE A 19 -10.87 6.26 8.64
CA PHE A 19 -11.52 6.86 7.47
C PHE A 19 -10.58 7.69 6.59
N THR A 20 -9.61 8.41 7.15
CA THR A 20 -8.64 9.21 6.38
C THR A 20 -7.54 8.34 5.76
N ARG A 21 -7.31 7.13 6.28
CA ARG A 21 -6.33 6.17 5.76
C ARG A 21 -6.94 5.23 4.71
N LEU A 22 -8.25 4.98 4.76
CA LEU A 22 -8.97 4.12 3.81
C LEU A 22 -8.79 4.58 2.36
N ASP A 23 -8.70 5.88 2.12
CA ASP A 23 -8.49 6.47 0.79
C ASP A 23 -7.25 5.89 0.08
N SER A 24 -6.19 5.61 0.85
CA SER A 24 -4.94 5.06 0.28
C SER A 24 -5.09 3.63 -0.21
N ILE A 25 -5.85 2.82 0.50
CA ILE A 25 -6.17 1.44 0.11
C ILE A 25 -7.16 1.46 -1.05
N ALA A 26 -8.20 2.29 -0.95
CA ALA A 26 -9.22 2.45 -2.00
C ALA A 26 -8.61 2.91 -3.33
N ALA A 27 -7.65 3.85 -3.31
CA ALA A 27 -6.94 4.28 -4.51
C ALA A 27 -6.14 3.13 -5.16
N GLY A 28 -5.47 2.30 -4.35
CA GLY A 28 -4.78 1.10 -4.81
C GLY A 28 -5.74 0.06 -5.40
N CYS A 29 -6.85 -0.22 -4.72
CA CYS A 29 -7.89 -1.14 -5.21
C CYS A 29 -8.52 -0.64 -6.51
N LEU A 30 -8.89 0.64 -6.58
CA LEU A 30 -9.43 1.27 -7.78
C LEU A 30 -8.46 1.12 -8.96
N MET A 31 -7.17 1.37 -8.72
CA MET A 31 -6.15 1.18 -9.76
C MET A 31 -6.04 -0.28 -10.20
N GLY A 32 -6.13 -1.23 -9.26
CA GLY A 32 -6.15 -2.66 -9.56
C GLY A 32 -7.36 -3.09 -10.40
N VAL A 33 -8.54 -2.53 -10.15
CA VAL A 33 -9.75 -2.76 -10.95
C VAL A 33 -9.61 -2.14 -12.35
N LEU A 34 -9.19 -0.87 -12.42
CA LEU A 34 -8.97 -0.16 -13.69
C LEU A 34 -7.86 -0.82 -14.54
N ALA A 35 -6.94 -1.54 -13.93
CA ALA A 35 -5.90 -2.28 -14.64
C ALA A 35 -6.42 -3.52 -15.40
N GLN A 36 -7.61 -4.03 -15.05
CA GLN A 36 -8.21 -5.20 -15.71
C GLN A 36 -8.76 -4.83 -17.10
N ASP A 37 -9.29 -3.62 -17.25
CA ASP A 37 -9.80 -3.13 -18.53
C ASP A 37 -8.68 -2.65 -19.46
N PRO A 38 -8.63 -3.12 -20.73
CA PRO A 38 -7.57 -2.76 -21.67
C PRO A 38 -7.54 -1.25 -22.01
N PHE A 39 -8.70 -0.59 -22.01
CA PHE A 39 -8.81 0.85 -22.24
C PHE A 39 -8.14 1.66 -21.11
N TRP A 40 -8.51 1.36 -19.87
CA TRP A 40 -7.99 2.05 -18.68
C TRP A 40 -6.52 1.70 -18.42
N ARG A 41 -6.13 0.45 -18.65
CA ARG A 41 -4.73 0.01 -18.62
C ARG A 41 -3.85 0.83 -19.55
N ASN A 42 -4.30 1.14 -20.77
CA ASN A 42 -3.54 1.98 -21.70
C ASN A 42 -3.41 3.43 -21.24
N ARG A 43 -4.43 3.99 -20.58
CA ARG A 43 -4.34 5.32 -19.95
C ARG A 43 -3.37 5.31 -18.78
N LEU A 44 -3.48 4.33 -17.87
CA LEU A 44 -2.56 4.16 -16.75
C LEU A 44 -1.11 3.96 -17.21
N ASN A 45 -0.88 3.22 -18.29
CA ASN A 45 0.45 3.05 -18.88
C ASN A 45 1.02 4.36 -19.42
N ARG A 46 0.20 5.21 -20.04
CA ARG A 46 0.63 6.54 -20.49
C ARG A 46 1.05 7.40 -19.31
N ILE A 47 0.23 7.44 -18.26
CA ILE A 47 0.54 8.16 -17.01
C ILE A 47 1.82 7.60 -16.38
N ALA A 48 1.98 6.28 -16.36
CA ALA A 48 3.15 5.59 -15.82
C ALA A 48 4.45 5.91 -16.58
N ASN A 49 4.36 6.33 -17.83
CA ASN A 49 5.55 6.75 -18.56
C ASN A 49 6.11 8.07 -18.01
N PHE A 50 5.24 8.93 -17.48
CA PHE A 50 5.59 10.19 -16.80
C PHE A 50 5.90 9.99 -15.31
N TRP A 51 6.53 8.86 -14.95
CA TRP A 51 6.94 8.58 -13.57
C TRP A 51 7.76 9.70 -12.89
N PRO A 52 8.71 10.42 -13.54
CA PRO A 52 9.45 11.47 -12.84
C PRO A 52 8.55 12.67 -12.51
N LEU A 53 7.54 12.95 -13.34
CA LEU A 53 6.55 13.98 -13.08
C LEU A 53 5.69 13.59 -11.88
N THR A 54 5.22 12.34 -11.82
CA THR A 54 4.43 11.85 -10.67
C THR A 54 5.23 11.88 -9.37
N LEU A 55 6.55 11.60 -9.45
CA LEU A 55 7.46 11.66 -8.31
C LEU A 55 7.71 13.11 -7.90
N MET A 56 7.91 14.02 -8.86
CA MET A 56 8.04 15.46 -8.60
C MET A 56 6.77 16.05 -7.98
N THR A 57 5.58 15.64 -8.44
CA THR A 57 4.30 16.02 -7.81
C THR A 57 4.19 15.50 -6.39
N LEU A 58 4.61 14.25 -6.12
CA LEU A 58 4.61 13.70 -4.77
C LEU A 58 5.56 14.49 -3.84
N PHE A 59 6.81 14.72 -4.25
CA PHE A 59 7.78 15.49 -3.46
C PHE A 59 7.34 16.95 -3.28
N GLY A 60 6.79 17.58 -4.33
CA GLY A 60 6.22 18.93 -4.24
C GLY A 60 5.05 19.00 -3.27
N SER A 61 4.17 17.99 -3.26
CA SER A 61 3.08 17.86 -2.29
C SER A 61 3.61 17.72 -0.87
N LEU A 62 4.59 16.84 -0.65
CA LEU A 62 5.21 16.64 0.67
C LEU A 62 5.88 17.91 1.18
N PHE A 63 6.57 18.65 0.31
CA PHE A 63 7.18 19.93 0.65
C PHE A 63 6.14 21.03 0.94
N ALA A 64 5.07 21.09 0.16
CA ALA A 64 3.96 22.02 0.44
C ALA A 64 3.28 21.72 1.79
N CYS A 65 3.21 20.44 2.16
CA CYS A 65 2.66 20.01 3.43
C CYS A 65 3.49 20.45 4.64
N THR A 66 4.82 20.59 4.51
CA THR A 66 5.66 21.11 5.60
C THR A 66 5.46 22.61 5.82
N THR A 67 5.03 23.33 4.77
CA THR A 67 4.85 24.79 4.82
C THR A 67 3.43 25.18 5.28
N SER A 68 2.42 24.33 5.08
CA SER A 68 1.02 24.66 5.43
C SER A 68 0.15 23.45 5.74
N THR A 69 -0.26 23.32 7.01
CA THR A 69 -1.17 22.27 7.51
C THR A 69 -2.56 22.28 6.87
N LYS A 70 -3.01 23.41 6.31
CA LYS A 70 -4.30 23.52 5.60
C LYS A 70 -4.31 22.75 4.27
N ILE A 71 -3.20 22.76 3.53
CA ILE A 71 -3.04 22.07 2.23
C ILE A 71 -2.93 20.56 2.45
N LEU A 72 -2.21 20.16 3.51
CA LEU A 72 -2.09 18.76 3.94
C LEU A 72 -3.46 18.13 4.19
N LEU A 73 -4.33 18.83 4.92
CA LEU A 73 -5.66 18.32 5.27
C LEU A 73 -6.58 18.27 4.04
N GLY A 74 -6.64 19.31 3.21
CA GLY A 74 -7.64 19.36 2.14
C GLY A 74 -7.39 18.38 0.99
N VAL A 75 -6.18 18.40 0.42
CA VAL A 75 -5.90 17.74 -0.88
C VAL A 75 -4.66 16.87 -0.81
N GLY A 76 -3.71 17.15 0.09
CA GLY A 76 -2.42 16.47 0.17
C GLY A 76 -2.55 14.96 0.32
N TYR A 77 -3.43 14.46 1.20
CA TYR A 77 -3.59 13.03 1.46
C TYR A 77 -4.14 12.23 0.27
N SER A 78 -5.21 12.71 -0.36
CA SER A 78 -5.80 12.06 -1.53
C SER A 78 -4.87 12.14 -2.75
N MET A 79 -4.15 13.25 -2.91
CA MET A 79 -3.17 13.39 -3.98
C MET A 79 -1.97 12.48 -3.77
N ASN A 80 -1.42 12.40 -2.55
CA ASN A 80 -0.30 11.53 -2.22
C ASN A 80 -0.65 10.05 -2.41
N SER A 81 -1.86 9.63 -2.00
CA SER A 81 -2.31 8.24 -2.20
C SER A 81 -2.45 7.87 -3.66
N LEU A 82 -3.00 8.75 -4.50
CA LEU A 82 -3.07 8.55 -5.95
C LEU A 82 -1.68 8.50 -6.58
N CYS A 83 -0.78 9.43 -6.21
CA CYS A 83 0.60 9.43 -6.68
C CYS A 83 1.32 8.12 -6.31
N LEU A 84 1.16 7.65 -5.07
CA LEU A 84 1.73 6.37 -4.62
C LEU A 84 1.17 5.19 -5.40
N ALA A 85 -0.15 5.13 -5.62
CA ALA A 85 -0.76 4.08 -6.43
C ALA A 85 -0.15 4.05 -7.84
N VAL A 86 -0.02 5.22 -8.49
CA VAL A 86 0.56 5.32 -9.84
C VAL A 86 2.03 4.88 -9.81
N LEU A 87 2.81 5.30 -8.82
CA LEU A 87 4.21 4.90 -8.68
C LEU A 87 4.36 3.38 -8.47
N VAL A 88 3.52 2.76 -7.65
CA VAL A 88 3.50 1.30 -7.50
C VAL A 88 3.18 0.63 -8.83
N TRP A 89 2.17 1.11 -9.57
CA TRP A 89 1.88 0.61 -10.91
C TRP A 89 3.06 0.75 -11.86
N THR A 90 3.76 1.89 -11.83
CA THR A 90 4.98 2.11 -12.63
C THR A 90 6.09 1.13 -12.26
N ALA A 91 6.28 0.87 -10.96
CA ALA A 91 7.30 -0.03 -10.44
C ALA A 91 7.03 -1.47 -10.87
N VAL A 92 5.78 -1.91 -10.83
CA VAL A 92 5.37 -3.24 -11.32
C VAL A 92 5.57 -3.37 -12.83
N ARG A 93 5.26 -2.33 -13.61
CA ARG A 93 5.33 -2.37 -15.08
C ARG A 93 6.74 -2.23 -15.64
N LYS A 94 7.52 -1.28 -15.13
CA LYS A 94 8.90 -1.04 -15.59
C LYS A 94 9.92 -1.97 -14.91
N SER A 95 9.56 -2.53 -13.74
CA SER A 95 10.36 -3.47 -12.94
C SER A 95 11.86 -3.17 -13.01
N PRO A 96 12.30 -2.00 -12.50
CA PRO A 96 13.67 -1.59 -12.68
C PRO A 96 14.61 -2.57 -11.96
N ASN A 97 15.68 -3.00 -12.64
CA ASN A 97 16.58 -4.06 -12.16
C ASN A 97 17.16 -3.85 -10.75
N TRP A 98 17.26 -2.60 -10.29
CA TRP A 98 17.73 -2.30 -8.93
C TRP A 98 16.71 -2.64 -7.84
N LEU A 99 15.42 -2.55 -8.14
CA LEU A 99 14.34 -2.86 -7.20
C LEU A 99 14.17 -4.38 -7.01
N ASN A 100 14.54 -5.16 -8.02
CA ASN A 100 14.55 -6.62 -8.00
C ASN A 100 15.84 -7.22 -7.41
N ARG A 101 16.71 -6.39 -6.81
CA ARG A 101 17.91 -6.90 -6.14
C ARG A 101 17.49 -7.75 -4.93
N PRO A 102 18.15 -8.89 -4.68
CA PRO A 102 17.78 -9.80 -3.58
C PRO A 102 17.79 -9.10 -2.22
N ILE A 103 18.68 -8.12 -2.03
CA ILE A 103 18.75 -7.31 -0.81
C ILE A 103 17.46 -6.51 -0.61
N LEU A 104 16.97 -5.81 -1.64
CA LEU A 104 15.74 -5.01 -1.54
C LEU A 104 14.50 -5.90 -1.38
N CYS A 105 14.46 -7.04 -2.09
CA CYS A 105 13.39 -8.02 -1.90
C CYS A 105 13.38 -8.57 -0.46
N ASN A 106 14.54 -8.93 0.11
CA ASN A 106 14.65 -9.43 1.47
C ASN A 106 14.23 -8.38 2.51
N ILE A 107 14.59 -7.11 2.29
CA ILE A 107 14.12 -6.00 3.13
C ILE A 107 12.59 -5.85 3.03
N GLY A 108 12.02 -5.98 1.83
CA GLY A 108 10.57 -5.94 1.63
C GLY A 108 9.84 -7.07 2.37
N VAL A 109 10.37 -8.30 2.29
CA VAL A 109 9.82 -9.46 3.01
C VAL A 109 9.94 -9.28 4.52
N GLY A 110 11.12 -8.85 5.02
CA GLY A 110 11.34 -8.59 6.44
C GLY A 110 10.75 -7.27 6.96
N SER A 111 10.03 -6.51 6.13
CA SER A 111 9.55 -5.16 6.48
C SER A 111 8.60 -5.15 7.68
N TYR A 112 7.80 -6.21 7.83
CA TYR A 112 6.90 -6.36 8.95
C TYR A 112 7.65 -6.50 10.28
N SER A 113 8.58 -7.47 10.34
CA SER A 113 9.47 -7.65 11.48
C SER A 113 10.28 -6.38 11.75
N LEU A 114 10.80 -5.71 10.72
CA LEU A 114 11.56 -4.48 10.86
C LEU A 114 10.74 -3.34 11.47
N TYR A 115 9.49 -3.16 11.04
CA TYR A 115 8.59 -2.13 11.57
C TYR A 115 8.33 -2.29 13.08
N LEU A 116 8.10 -3.53 13.55
CA LEU A 116 7.84 -3.80 14.96
C LEU A 116 9.03 -3.43 15.84
N TRP A 117 10.23 -3.86 15.46
CA TRP A 117 11.43 -3.61 16.25
C TRP A 117 11.93 -2.18 16.13
N GLN A 118 11.67 -1.52 14.99
CA GLN A 118 11.96 -0.11 14.81
C GLN A 118 11.25 0.75 15.87
N GLN A 119 9.98 0.47 16.21
CA GLN A 119 9.24 1.25 17.22
C GLN A 119 9.84 1.13 18.63
N ILE A 120 10.52 0.01 18.93
CA ILE A 120 11.11 -0.25 20.25
C ILE A 120 12.48 0.44 20.36
N PHE A 121 13.35 0.27 19.36
CA PHE A 121 14.74 0.72 19.42
C PHE A 121 14.95 2.16 18.93
N LEU A 122 14.07 2.69 18.06
CA LEU A 122 14.16 4.07 17.57
C LEU A 122 13.19 5.00 18.31
N ASN A 123 12.81 4.66 19.55
CA ASN A 123 11.94 5.50 20.36
C ASN A 123 12.72 6.70 20.95
N PRO A 124 12.47 7.95 20.50
CA PRO A 124 13.21 9.12 20.96
C PRO A 124 12.83 9.55 22.38
N ARG A 125 11.85 8.89 23.03
CA ARG A 125 11.43 9.20 24.41
C ARG A 125 12.25 8.48 25.47
N VAL A 126 13.09 7.53 25.05
CA VAL A 126 13.96 6.75 25.94
C VAL A 126 15.39 7.12 25.61
N ASP A 127 16.02 7.94 26.44
CA ASP A 127 17.46 8.23 26.35
C ASP A 127 18.24 7.07 26.96
N SER A 128 18.60 6.10 26.13
CA SER A 128 19.43 4.97 26.52
C SER A 128 20.53 4.75 25.49
N PHE A 129 21.62 4.12 25.92
CA PHE A 129 22.71 3.76 25.00
C PHE A 129 22.19 2.91 23.83
N TRP A 130 21.18 2.07 24.03
CA TRP A 130 20.60 1.19 23.01
C TRP A 130 19.72 1.91 21.97
N THR A 131 19.24 3.12 22.28
CA THR A 131 18.38 3.93 21.40
C THR A 131 19.14 5.05 20.68
N ALA A 132 20.43 5.24 21.00
CA ALA A 132 21.30 6.20 20.35
C ALA A 132 21.78 5.72 18.96
N PHE A 133 21.89 6.67 18.03
CA PHE A 133 22.47 6.42 16.72
C PHE A 133 23.99 6.23 16.82
N PRO A 134 24.61 5.29 16.07
CA PRO A 134 24.03 4.42 15.04
C PRO A 134 23.63 3.01 15.54
N GLN A 135 23.95 2.65 16.79
CA GLN A 135 23.74 1.28 17.28
C GLN A 135 22.26 0.87 17.35
N ASN A 136 21.35 1.82 17.53
CA ASN A 136 19.91 1.57 17.52
C ASN A 136 19.42 0.90 16.23
N LEU A 137 19.97 1.29 15.07
CA LEU A 137 19.62 0.71 13.77
C LEU A 137 20.18 -0.72 13.63
N ALA A 138 21.38 -0.96 14.16
CA ALA A 138 21.97 -2.29 14.20
C ALA A 138 21.14 -3.22 15.10
N PHE A 139 20.75 -2.78 16.30
CA PHE A 139 19.91 -3.57 17.20
C PHE A 139 18.51 -3.80 16.64
N ALA A 140 17.89 -2.79 16.03
CA ALA A 140 16.62 -2.94 15.33
C ALA A 140 16.71 -3.95 14.18
N GLY A 141 17.76 -3.86 13.35
CA GLY A 141 17.98 -4.76 12.23
C GLY A 141 18.25 -6.19 12.67
N LEU A 142 19.09 -6.38 13.69
CA LEU A 142 19.38 -7.71 14.25
C LEU A 142 18.15 -8.33 14.89
N ALA A 143 17.42 -7.58 15.71
CA ALA A 143 16.18 -8.07 16.34
C ALA A 143 15.11 -8.39 15.30
N ALA A 144 14.97 -7.56 14.26
CA ALA A 144 14.09 -7.83 13.13
C ALA A 144 14.48 -9.10 12.37
N TRP A 145 15.77 -9.31 12.11
CA TRP A 145 16.26 -10.52 11.46
C TRP A 145 15.99 -11.77 12.29
N ILE A 146 16.28 -11.72 13.60
CA ILE A 146 16.01 -12.83 14.53
C ILE A 146 14.51 -13.13 14.55
N SER A 147 13.67 -12.11 14.73
CA SER A 147 12.21 -12.24 14.72
C SER A 147 11.69 -12.83 13.40
N TYR A 148 12.23 -12.40 12.27
CA TYR A 148 11.86 -12.91 10.96
C TYR A 148 12.15 -14.41 10.83
N GLN A 149 13.32 -14.86 11.25
CA GLN A 149 13.71 -16.27 11.14
C GLN A 149 12.97 -17.18 12.13
N TYR A 150 12.78 -16.73 13.37
CA TYR A 150 12.23 -17.55 14.46
C TYR A 150 10.72 -17.44 14.64
N VAL A 151 10.09 -16.38 14.16
CA VAL A 151 8.64 -16.18 14.27
C VAL A 151 8.02 -16.21 12.88
N GLU A 152 8.44 -15.32 11.99
CA GLU A 152 7.74 -15.14 10.71
C GLU A 152 7.83 -16.38 9.80
N LEU A 153 9.03 -16.94 9.61
CA LEU A 153 9.25 -18.15 8.80
C LEU A 153 8.44 -19.37 9.25
N PRO A 154 8.43 -19.78 10.54
CA PRO A 154 7.66 -20.94 10.98
C PRO A 154 6.14 -20.70 10.89
N PHE A 155 5.65 -19.50 11.17
CA PHE A 155 4.23 -19.17 11.00
C PHE A 155 3.80 -19.21 9.52
N LEU A 156 4.65 -18.77 8.60
CA LEU A 156 4.40 -18.88 7.16
C LEU A 156 4.35 -20.35 6.71
N ARG A 157 5.29 -21.18 7.16
CA ARG A 157 5.28 -22.63 6.86
C ARG A 157 4.04 -23.33 7.42
N LEU A 158 3.57 -22.94 8.61
CA LEU A 158 2.34 -23.47 9.19
C LEU A 158 1.11 -23.06 8.37
N LYS A 159 1.05 -21.80 7.91
CA LYS A 159 -0.03 -21.31 7.03
C LYS A 159 -0.06 -22.07 5.70
N GLU A 160 1.08 -22.33 5.08
CA GLU A 160 1.16 -23.10 3.83
C GLU A 160 0.67 -24.54 4.03
N ARG A 161 1.03 -25.17 5.15
CA ARG A 161 0.56 -26.52 5.49
C ARG A 161 -0.96 -26.58 5.65
N THR A 162 -1.56 -25.58 6.28
CA THR A 162 -3.03 -25.48 6.47
C THR A 162 -3.77 -25.07 5.19
N ARG A 163 -3.08 -24.48 4.21
CA ARG A 163 -3.65 -24.07 2.91
C ARG A 163 -3.83 -25.22 1.91
N THR A 164 -3.63 -26.47 2.30
CA THR A 164 -4.00 -27.68 1.53
C THR A 164 -5.52 -27.89 1.42
N ILE A 165 -6.31 -26.82 1.49
CA ILE A 165 -7.67 -26.79 0.96
C ILE A 165 -7.52 -26.49 -0.53
N PRO A 166 -8.01 -27.36 -1.44
CA PRO A 166 -7.84 -27.19 -2.87
C PRO A 166 -8.24 -25.78 -3.26
N GLN A 167 -7.35 -25.05 -3.94
CA GLN A 167 -7.73 -23.82 -4.61
C GLN A 167 -8.94 -24.18 -5.44
N HIS A 168 -10.09 -23.61 -5.07
CA HIS A 168 -11.29 -23.62 -5.88
C HIS A 168 -10.82 -23.27 -7.30
N GLU A 169 -10.83 -24.26 -8.20
CA GLU A 169 -10.80 -24.03 -9.64
C GLU A 169 -11.87 -22.99 -9.85
N ILE A 170 -11.48 -21.72 -10.07
CA ILE A 170 -12.42 -20.70 -10.50
C ILE A 170 -12.96 -21.29 -11.79
N PRO A 171 -14.24 -21.73 -11.87
CA PRO A 171 -14.77 -22.22 -13.12
C PRO A 171 -14.61 -21.06 -14.10
N GLN A 172 -13.80 -21.27 -15.14
CA GLN A 172 -13.58 -20.25 -16.18
C GLN A 172 -14.86 -19.93 -16.95
N GLU A 173 -15.95 -20.63 -16.65
CA GLU A 173 -17.30 -20.29 -17.06
C GLU A 173 -18.02 -19.55 -15.92
N LEU A 174 -17.79 -18.23 -15.82
CA LEU A 174 -18.91 -17.38 -15.44
C LEU A 174 -19.99 -17.63 -16.51
N PRO A 175 -21.20 -18.09 -16.17
CA PRO A 175 -22.27 -18.13 -17.14
C PRO A 175 -22.46 -16.71 -17.64
N THR A 176 -22.09 -16.50 -18.90
CA THR A 176 -22.28 -15.28 -19.63
C THR A 176 -23.67 -14.75 -19.29
N PHE A 177 -23.76 -13.55 -18.69
CA PHE A 177 -25.01 -12.88 -18.35
C PHE A 177 -26.02 -12.80 -19.52
N HIS A 178 -25.57 -13.12 -20.73
CA HIS A 178 -26.34 -13.29 -21.94
C HIS A 178 -27.32 -14.49 -21.94
N LYS A 179 -27.12 -15.54 -21.12
CA LYS A 179 -28.06 -16.68 -21.05
C LYS A 179 -29.26 -16.42 -20.11
N LEU A 180 -29.07 -15.63 -19.05
CA LEU A 180 -30.16 -15.30 -18.11
C LEU A 180 -31.17 -14.28 -18.68
N SER A 181 -30.77 -13.47 -19.65
CA SER A 181 -31.69 -12.56 -20.36
C SER A 181 -32.57 -13.30 -21.37
N ALA A 182 -32.06 -14.33 -22.05
CA ALA A 182 -32.82 -15.12 -23.01
C ALA A 182 -33.91 -15.97 -22.34
N GLU A 183 -33.64 -16.53 -21.15
CA GLU A 183 -34.60 -17.36 -20.41
C GLU A 183 -35.71 -16.52 -19.75
N ARG A 184 -35.43 -15.24 -19.40
CA ARG A 184 -36.46 -14.31 -18.91
C ARG A 184 -37.47 -13.89 -19.98
N GLU A 185 -37.07 -13.83 -21.25
CA GLU A 185 -37.99 -13.49 -22.34
C GLU A 185 -38.90 -14.67 -22.73
N THR A 186 -38.43 -15.92 -22.55
CA THR A 186 -39.24 -17.12 -22.83
C THR A 186 -40.29 -17.40 -21.76
N VAL A 187 -40.01 -17.06 -20.49
CA VAL A 187 -40.99 -17.25 -19.38
C VAL A 187 -42.02 -16.12 -19.33
N SER A 188 -41.75 -14.95 -19.91
CA SER A 188 -42.74 -13.86 -20.02
C SER A 188 -43.73 -14.01 -21.19
N SER A 189 -43.56 -15.04 -22.03
CA SER A 189 -44.39 -15.30 -23.22
C SER A 189 -45.25 -16.57 -23.11
N ILE A 190 -45.31 -17.18 -21.92
CA ILE A 190 -46.23 -18.26 -21.54
C ILE A 190 -47.13 -17.73 -20.43
#